data_AF-A0A6M3IG25-F1
#
_entry.id   AF-A0A6M3IG25-F1
#
_cell.length_a   1.000
_cell.length_b   1.000
_cell.length_c   1.000
_cell.angle_alpha   90.00
_cell.angle_beta   90.00
_cell.angle_gamma   90.00
#
_symmetry.space_group_name_H-M   'P 1'
#
loop_
_entity.id
_entity.type
_entity.pdbx_description
1 polymer ?
#
loop_
_entity_poly.entity_id
_entity_poly.type
_entity_poly.pdbx_seq_one_letter_code
_entity_poly.pdbx_strand_id
1 'polypeptide(L)' 'MPYAVRKQGEKWITYNSDTGDVKGKHDSKEKANKQLRLLYMVKHGETSRS' A
#
# COMPACT_ATOMS: atom_id res chain seq x y z
N MET A 1 9.95 4.60 -1.13
CA MET A 1 8.80 3.69 -0.95
C MET A 1 7.59 4.29 -1.62
N PRO A 2 7.51 4.18 -2.94
CA PRO A 2 6.31 4.40 -3.71
C PRO A 2 5.42 3.17 -3.52
N TYR A 3 4.51 3.24 -2.57
CA TYR A 3 3.42 2.27 -2.52
C TYR A 3 2.39 2.65 -3.57
N ALA A 4 1.83 1.65 -4.24
CA ALA A 4 0.83 1.82 -5.27
C ALA A 4 -0.28 0.76 -5.12
N VAL A 5 -1.42 1.05 -5.73
CA VAL A 5 -2.57 0.14 -5.79
C VAL A 5 -2.80 -0.25 -7.24
N ARG A 6 -2.92 -1.55 -7.52
CA ARG A 6 -3.32 -2.06 -8.84
C ARG A 6 -4.40 -3.13 -8.71
N LYS A 7 -5.23 -3.25 -9.74
CA LYS A 7 -6.20 -4.35 -9.84
C LYS A 7 -5.47 -5.60 -10.35
N GLN A 8 -5.64 -6.72 -9.67
CA GLN A 8 -5.10 -8.03 -10.04
C GLN A 8 -6.23 -9.04 -10.02
N GLY A 9 -6.73 -9.38 -11.21
CA GLY A 9 -7.95 -10.18 -11.36
C GLY A 9 -9.15 -9.44 -10.74
N GLU A 10 -9.82 -10.10 -9.80
CA GLU A 10 -10.98 -9.55 -9.09
C GLU A 10 -10.61 -8.73 -7.85
N LYS A 11 -9.35 -8.78 -7.41
CA LYS A 11 -8.87 -8.14 -6.18
C LYS A 11 -8.02 -6.91 -6.46
N TRP A 12 -7.99 -5.99 -5.50
CA TRP A 12 -7.13 -4.81 -5.47
C TRP A 12 -5.95 -5.08 -4.56
N ILE A 13 -4.74 -4.95 -5.09
CA ILE A 13 -3.52 -5.20 -4.32
C ILE A 13 -2.80 -3.89 -4.04
N THR A 14 -2.27 -3.79 -2.82
CA THR A 14 -1.33 -2.75 -2.42
C THR A 14 0.06 -3.34 -2.54
N TYR A 15 0.94 -2.73 -3.31
CA TYR A 15 2.28 -3.23 -3.58
C TYR A 15 3.31 -2.10 -3.54
N ASN A 16 4.57 -2.45 -3.33
CA ASN A 16 5.69 -1.54 -3.49
C ASN A 16 6.07 -1.50 -4.98
N SER A 17 5.97 -0.33 -5.62
CA SER A 17 6.26 -0.24 -7.05
C SER A 17 7.75 -0.31 -7.39
N ASP A 18 8.65 -0.15 -6.41
CA ASP A 18 10.10 -0.30 -6.63
C ASP A 18 10.52 -1.79 -6.66
N THR A 19 9.95 -2.59 -5.76
CA THR A 19 10.36 -4.00 -5.56
C THR A 19 9.36 -5.01 -6.13
N GLY A 20 8.14 -4.56 -6.45
CA GLY A 20 7.02 -5.43 -6.83
C GLY A 20 6.37 -6.17 -5.65
N ASP A 21 6.87 -5.97 -4.42
CA ASP A 21 6.43 -6.72 -3.25
C ASP A 21 4.99 -6.38 -2.86
N VAL A 22 4.15 -7.41 -2.69
CA VAL A 22 2.73 -7.25 -2.39
C VAL A 22 2.54 -7.13 -0.88
N LYS A 23 2.08 -5.96 -0.43
CA LYS A 23 1.83 -5.66 0.98
C LYS A 23 0.42 -6.04 1.43
N GLY A 24 -0.54 -6.14 0.52
CA GLY A 24 -1.93 -6.46 0.85
C GLY A 24 -2.77 -6.80 -0.37
N LYS A 25 -3.81 -7.62 -0.16
CA LYS A 25 -4.83 -7.96 -1.15
C LYS A 25 -6.21 -7.65 -0.57
N HIS A 26 -7.06 -7.00 -1.34
CA HIS A 26 -8.35 -6.48 -0.89
C HIS A 26 -9.43 -6.72 -1.95
N ASP A 27 -10.67 -6.83 -1.51
CA ASP A 27 -11.80 -7.02 -2.43
C ASP A 27 -12.21 -5.72 -3.14
N SER A 28 -11.83 -4.56 -2.58
CA SER A 28 -12.20 -3.25 -3.11
C SER A 28 -11.03 -2.27 -3.13
N LYS A 29 -11.09 -1.33 -4.09
CA LYS A 29 -10.11 -0.24 -4.25
C LYS A 29 -10.02 0.62 -2.99
N GLU A 30 -11.15 0.85 -2.31
CA GLU A 30 -11.20 1.66 -1.11
C GLU A 30 -10.39 1.04 0.03
N LYS A 31 -10.53 -0.27 0.26
CA LYS A 31 -9.74 -1.00 1.27
C LYS A 31 -8.24 -0.93 0.97
N ALA A 32 -7.86 -1.10 -0.30
CA ALA A 32 -6.47 -0.97 -0.74
C ALA A 32 -5.91 0.44 -0.52
N ASN A 33 -6.68 1.48 -0.85
CA ASN A 33 -6.30 2.87 -0.61
C ASN A 33 -6.18 3.21 0.89
N LYS A 34 -7.02 2.63 1.76
CA LYS A 34 -6.89 2.77 3.22
C LYS A 34 -5.57 2.21 3.73
N GLN A 35 -5.19 1.00 3.28
CA GLN A 35 -3.88 0.43 3.61
C GLN A 35 -2.74 1.24 3.02
N LEU A 36 -2.88 1.73 1.78
CA LEU A 36 -1.89 2.60 1.14
C LEU A 36 -1.61 3.83 2.00
N ARG A 37 -2.66 4.53 2.45
CA ARG A 37 -2.56 5.70 3.32
C ARG A 37 -1.88 5.35 4.64
N LEU A 38 -2.21 4.22 5.26
CA LEU A 38 -1.57 3.76 6.49
C LEU A 38 -0.05 3.55 6.28
N LEU A 39 0.35 2.90 5.18
CA LEU A 39 1.75 2.67 4.86
C LEU A 39 2.54 3.98 4.65
N TYR A 40 1.91 4.99 4.04
CA TYR A 40 2.51 6.34 3.94
C TYR A 40 2.64 7.01 5.31
N MET A 41 1.62 6.90 6.17
CA MET A 41 1.65 7.49 7.52
C MET A 41 2.66 6.80 8.45
N VAL A 42 2.76 5.48 8.41
CA VAL A 42 3.76 4.72 9.21
C VAL A 42 5.17 5.14 8.82
N LYS A 43 5.47 5.23 7.52
CA LYS A 43 6.80 5.68 7.06
C LYS A 43 7.12 7.12 7.52
N HIS A 44 6.18 8.04 7.37
CA HIS A 44 6.40 9.42 7.80
C HIS A 44 6.51 9.53 9.33
N GLY A 45 5.71 8.75 10.08
CA GLY A 45 5.78 8.68 11.54
C GLY A 45 7.08 8.02 12.06
N GLU A 46 7.62 7.02 11.36
CA GLU A 46 8.93 6.43 11.66
C GLU A 46 10.06 7.45 11.43
N THR A 47 9.92 8.36 10.47
CA THR A 47 10.92 9.42 10.21
C THR A 47 10.89 10.53 11.27
N SER A 48 9.86 10.58 12.14
CA SER A 48 9.79 11.52 13.27
C SER A 48 10.21 10.90 14.61
N ARG A 49 10.64 9.63 14.61
CA ARG A 49 11.29 8.95 15.74
C ARG A 49 12.71 8.58 15.34
N SER A 50 13.59 9.57 15.26
CA SER A 50 15.04 9.39 15.14
C SER A 50 15.74 10.56 15.79
#